data_AF-A0A818WDD5-F1
#
_entry.id   AF-A0A818WDD5-F1
#
_cell.length_a   1.000
_cell.length_b   1.000
_cell.length_c   1.000
_cell.angle_alpha   90.00
_cell.angle_beta   90.00
_cell.angle_gamma   90.00
#
_symmetry.space_group_name_H-M   'P 1'
#
loop_
_entity.id
_entity.type
_entity.pdbx_description
1 polymer ?
#
loop_
_entity_poly.entity_id
_entity_poly.type
_entity_poly.pdbx_seq_one_letter_code
_entity_poly.pdbx_strand_id
1 'polypeptide(L)'
;MIRRGWNQQGEPINVNPSPPPRCYSVLVPLPLTSSLYQSLANEMKKINQYIRIIAIEEVKNPLLEDTYEAIKKMIAKESPGSNPNERKLFHGTKADGTKGIVENGFDDRFFNRTGAWGAGAYFADDPRKSHGYTAAEGANQAHVMFYNKVTLGKESVKGQAENNLVAAPKGFHS
;
A
#
# COMPACT_ATOMS: atom_id res chain seq x y z
N MET A 1 34.32 12.19 -13.40
CA MET A 1 33.33 12.75 -12.46
C MET A 1 32.60 13.88 -13.18
N ILE A 2 31.37 13.66 -13.64
CA ILE A 2 30.65 14.62 -14.50
C ILE A 2 30.11 15.74 -13.60
N ARG A 3 30.73 16.93 -13.68
CA ARG A 3 30.19 18.14 -13.06
C ARG A 3 28.97 18.55 -13.88
N ARG A 4 27.76 18.28 -13.36
CA ARG A 4 26.53 18.86 -13.92
C ARG A 4 26.68 20.37 -13.80
N GLY A 5 26.78 21.09 -14.91
CA GLY A 5 27.11 22.52 -15.00
C GLY A 5 26.03 23.45 -14.46
N TRP A 6 25.63 23.26 -13.21
CA TRP A 6 24.71 24.13 -12.51
C TRP A 6 25.45 25.42 -12.11
N ASN A 7 24.93 26.55 -12.57
CA ASN A 7 25.35 27.87 -12.10
C ASN A 7 24.39 28.31 -11.00
N GLN A 8 24.93 28.64 -9.81
CA GLN A 8 24.14 29.18 -8.72
C GLN A 8 23.63 30.58 -9.10
N GLN A 9 22.32 30.77 -9.04
CA GLN A 9 21.66 32.06 -9.26
C GLN A 9 21.22 32.59 -7.89
N GLY A 10 21.87 33.66 -7.41
CA GLY A 10 21.54 34.31 -6.14
C GLY A 10 22.18 33.67 -4.91
N GLU A 11 21.88 34.27 -3.76
CA GLU A 11 22.38 33.84 -2.46
C GLU A 11 21.76 32.50 -2.03
N PRO A 12 22.52 31.60 -1.36
CA PRO A 12 21.97 30.37 -0.80
C PRO A 12 20.85 30.68 0.19
N ILE A 13 19.66 30.14 -0.06
CA ILE A 13 18.58 30.18 0.93
C ILE A 13 18.91 29.16 2.02
N ASN A 14 19.47 29.62 3.14
CA ASN A 14 19.73 28.81 4.34
C ASN A 14 18.50 28.69 5.25
N VAL A 15 17.30 28.91 4.72
CA VAL A 15 16.06 28.75 5.44
C VAL A 15 15.60 27.32 5.22
N ASN A 16 15.67 26.48 6.25
CA ASN A 16 14.93 25.22 6.23
C ASN A 16 13.48 25.57 6.57
N PRO A 17 12.54 25.59 5.59
CA PRO A 17 11.16 25.89 5.90
C PRO A 17 10.66 24.91 6.96
N SER A 18 9.88 25.39 7.92
CA SER A 18 9.20 24.47 8.84
C SER A 18 8.47 23.43 8.00
N PRO A 19 8.56 22.13 8.36
CA PRO A 19 7.84 21.11 7.61
C PRO A 19 6.37 21.51 7.57
N PRO A 20 5.70 21.35 6.42
CA PRO A 20 4.28 21.65 6.33
C PRO A 20 3.54 20.89 7.43
N PRO A 21 2.40 21.43 7.94
CA PRO A 21 1.57 20.70 8.89
C PRO A 21 1.35 19.29 8.35
N ARG A 22 1.59 18.26 9.17
CA ARG A 22 1.29 16.89 8.76
C ARG A 22 -0.21 16.85 8.41
N CYS A 23 -0.54 16.55 7.16
CA CYS A 23 -1.89 16.17 6.80
C CYS A 23 -2.17 14.87 7.52
N TYR A 24 -2.94 14.93 8.60
CA TYR A 24 -3.41 13.74 9.29
C TYR A 24 -4.33 12.97 8.36
N SER A 25 -4.17 11.66 8.33
CA SER A 25 -5.13 10.79 7.67
C SER A 25 -6.46 10.84 8.41
N VAL A 26 -7.54 10.89 7.65
CA VAL A 26 -8.91 10.84 8.17
C VAL A 26 -9.55 9.55 7.70
N LEU A 27 -10.22 8.84 8.60
CA LEU A 27 -11.04 7.68 8.26
C LEU A 27 -12.47 8.16 8.02
N VAL A 28 -12.98 7.88 6.82
CA VAL A 28 -14.35 8.26 6.43
C VAL A 28 -15.18 6.99 6.25
N PRO A 29 -16.21 6.75 7.07
CA PRO A 29 -17.06 5.57 6.92
C PRO A 29 -17.71 5.51 5.54
N LEU A 30 -17.63 4.35 4.89
CA LEU A 30 -18.35 4.13 3.64
C LEU A 30 -19.85 3.96 3.91
N PRO A 31 -20.73 4.61 3.13
CA PRO A 31 -22.17 4.37 3.23
C PRO A 31 -22.50 2.90 2.95
N LEU A 32 -23.35 2.30 3.79
CA LEU A 32 -23.80 0.91 3.65
C LEU A 32 -24.49 0.63 2.30
N THR A 33 -25.08 1.68 1.73
CA THR A 33 -25.77 1.67 0.43
C THR A 33 -24.82 1.77 -0.76
N SER A 34 -23.53 2.11 -0.53
CA SER A 34 -22.57 2.24 -1.62
C SER A 34 -22.23 0.87 -2.22
N SER A 35 -22.05 0.84 -3.55
CA SER A 35 -21.66 -0.37 -4.27
C SER A 35 -20.34 -0.94 -3.76
N LEU A 36 -19.38 -0.08 -3.41
CA LEU A 36 -18.09 -0.48 -2.86
C LEU A 36 -18.24 -1.17 -1.50
N TYR A 37 -19.06 -0.62 -0.59
CA TYR A 37 -19.32 -1.26 0.69
C TYR A 37 -19.92 -2.65 0.49
N GLN A 38 -20.96 -2.76 -0.35
CA GLN A 38 -21.65 -4.03 -0.61
C GLN A 38 -20.71 -5.06 -1.26
N SER A 39 -19.88 -4.64 -2.23
CA SER A 39 -18.92 -5.53 -2.86
C SER A 39 -17.88 -6.04 -1.86
N LEU A 40 -17.32 -5.16 -1.03
CA LEU A 40 -16.35 -5.56 -0.01
C LEU A 40 -16.99 -6.44 1.06
N ALA A 41 -18.20 -6.12 1.50
CA ALA A 41 -18.93 -6.95 2.45
C ALA A 41 -19.18 -8.38 1.92
N ASN A 42 -19.45 -8.51 0.63
CA ASN A 42 -19.56 -9.82 -0.01
C ASN A 42 -18.22 -10.54 -0.12
N GLU A 43 -17.14 -9.84 -0.43
CA GLU A 43 -15.78 -10.41 -0.42
C GLU A 43 -15.39 -10.94 0.96
N MET A 44 -15.74 -10.22 2.05
CA MET A 44 -15.45 -10.65 3.41
C MET A 44 -16.12 -11.98 3.78
N LYS A 45 -17.26 -12.33 3.17
CA LYS A 45 -17.92 -13.63 3.39
C LYS A 45 -17.06 -14.83 2.96
N LYS A 46 -16.07 -14.62 2.08
CA LYS A 46 -15.09 -15.66 1.72
C LYS A 46 -14.23 -16.08 2.91
N ILE A 47 -13.98 -15.16 3.86
CA ILE A 47 -13.25 -15.46 5.10
C ILE A 47 -14.11 -16.37 5.99
N ASN A 48 -15.33 -15.91 6.28
CA ASN A 48 -16.32 -16.64 7.04
C ASN A 48 -17.71 -16.10 6.66
N GLN A 49 -18.67 -16.97 6.32
CA GLN A 49 -20.01 -16.56 5.93
C GLN A 49 -20.76 -15.76 7.00
N TYR A 50 -20.37 -15.90 8.27
CA TYR A 50 -20.93 -15.20 9.42
C TYR A 50 -20.04 -14.07 9.93
N ILE A 51 -19.05 -13.62 9.13
CA ILE A 51 -18.15 -12.55 9.54
C ILE A 51 -18.94 -11.28 9.88
N ARG A 52 -18.69 -10.74 11.07
CA ARG A 52 -19.26 -9.47 11.50
C ARG A 52 -18.34 -8.34 11.08
N ILE A 53 -18.80 -7.53 10.13
CA ILE A 53 -18.11 -6.30 9.73
C ILE A 53 -18.48 -5.21 10.74
N ILE A 54 -17.46 -4.64 11.38
CA ILE A 54 -17.64 -3.54 12.34
C ILE A 54 -17.78 -2.21 11.59
N ALA A 55 -16.86 -1.95 10.66
CA ALA A 55 -16.88 -0.78 9.79
C ALA A 55 -16.07 -1.07 8.50
N ILE A 56 -16.34 -0.30 7.45
CA ILE A 56 -15.45 -0.17 6.30
C ILE A 56 -15.24 1.33 6.11
N GLU A 57 -14.00 1.77 6.19
CA GLU A 57 -13.65 3.18 6.20
C GLU A 57 -12.64 3.46 5.09
N GLU A 58 -12.84 4.57 4.38
CA GLU A 58 -11.90 5.07 3.40
C GLU A 58 -10.82 5.90 4.10
N VAL A 59 -9.56 5.57 3.85
CA VAL A 59 -8.42 6.37 4.30
C VAL A 59 -8.28 7.58 3.37
N LYS A 60 -8.55 8.78 3.88
CA LYS A 60 -8.30 10.04 3.19
C LYS A 60 -6.97 10.62 3.65
N ASN A 61 -5.94 10.51 2.81
CA ASN A 61 -4.64 11.14 3.01
C ASN A 61 -4.16 11.76 1.68
N PRO A 62 -4.35 13.07 1.46
CA PRO A 62 -4.03 13.72 0.18
C PRO A 62 -2.56 13.54 -0.24
N LEU A 63 -1.62 13.56 0.72
CA LEU A 63 -0.20 13.41 0.43
C LEU A 63 0.13 12.01 -0.12
N LEU A 64 -0.49 10.97 0.45
CA LEU A 64 -0.32 9.60 -0.04
C LEU A 64 -1.00 9.40 -1.39
N GLU A 65 -2.18 9.98 -1.60
CA GLU A 65 -2.87 9.91 -2.90
C GLU A 65 -2.05 10.60 -4.00
N ASP A 66 -1.50 11.79 -3.73
CA ASP A 66 -0.65 12.52 -4.68
C ASP A 66 0.63 11.73 -5.01
N THR A 67 1.25 11.14 -3.99
CA THR A 67 2.44 10.28 -4.15
C THR A 67 2.10 9.05 -5.00
N TYR A 68 0.97 8.40 -4.72
CA TYR A 68 0.48 7.25 -5.45
C TYR A 68 0.23 7.59 -6.94
N GLU A 69 -0.49 8.66 -7.23
CA GLU A 69 -0.80 9.08 -8.59
C GLU A 69 0.46 9.51 -9.37
N ALA A 70 1.46 10.09 -8.69
CA ALA A 70 2.76 10.39 -9.30
C ALA A 70 3.51 9.12 -9.70
N ILE A 71 3.64 8.15 -8.78
CA ILE A 71 4.32 6.87 -9.02
C ILE A 71 3.60 6.07 -10.12
N LYS A 72 2.27 6.02 -10.07
CA LYS A 72 1.44 5.37 -11.09
C LYS A 72 1.71 5.92 -12.49
N LYS A 73 1.81 7.25 -12.64
CA LYS A 73 2.14 7.89 -13.93
C LYS A 73 3.55 7.55 -14.40
N MET A 74 4.51 7.40 -13.49
CA MET A 74 5.88 6.98 -13.84
C MET A 74 5.89 5.52 -14.33
N ILE A 75 5.32 4.60 -13.55
CA ILE A 75 5.24 3.18 -13.91
C ILE A 75 4.49 2.99 -15.22
N ALA A 76 3.41 3.74 -15.45
CA ALA A 76 2.67 3.71 -16.70
C ALA A 76 3.59 4.01 -17.90
N LYS A 77 4.41 5.07 -17.84
CA LYS A 77 5.33 5.44 -18.94
C LYS A 77 6.38 4.37 -19.23
N GLU A 78 6.77 3.60 -18.22
CA GLU A 78 7.77 2.53 -18.31
C GLU A 78 7.16 1.17 -18.72
N SER A 79 5.83 1.06 -18.68
CA SER A 79 5.11 -0.17 -18.94
C SER A 79 4.55 -0.24 -20.37
N PRO A 80 4.48 -1.44 -20.98
CA PRO A 80 3.88 -1.60 -22.30
C PRO A 80 2.46 -1.04 -22.36
N GLY A 81 2.14 -0.30 -23.43
CA GLY A 81 0.81 0.26 -23.64
C GLY A 81 0.43 1.38 -22.64
N SER A 82 1.39 1.97 -21.94
CA SER A 82 1.15 3.00 -20.93
C SER A 82 0.23 2.55 -19.78
N ASN A 83 0.23 1.26 -19.44
CA ASN A 83 -0.62 0.68 -18.41
C ASN A 83 0.16 0.37 -17.13
N PRO A 84 -0.15 0.98 -15.99
CA PRO A 84 0.54 0.73 -14.72
C PRO A 84 0.15 -0.61 -14.05
N ASN A 85 -0.71 -1.42 -14.68
CA ASN A 85 -1.22 -2.70 -14.14
C ASN A 85 -1.77 -2.48 -12.71
N GLU A 86 -2.68 -1.52 -12.56
CA GLU A 86 -3.32 -1.22 -11.29
C GLU A 86 -4.31 -2.32 -10.91
N ARG A 87 -4.17 -2.84 -9.69
CA ARG A 87 -5.06 -3.85 -9.11
C ARG A 87 -5.60 -3.39 -7.78
N LYS A 88 -6.77 -3.92 -7.41
CA LYS A 88 -7.32 -3.75 -6.07
C LYS A 88 -7.07 -5.01 -5.26
N LEU A 89 -6.28 -4.91 -4.19
CA LEU A 89 -5.77 -6.07 -3.45
C LEU A 89 -5.89 -5.87 -1.94
N PHE A 90 -6.04 -6.97 -1.22
CA PHE A 90 -6.10 -7.02 0.24
C PHE A 90 -4.70 -7.05 0.85
N HIS A 91 -4.52 -6.40 2.00
CA HIS A 91 -3.32 -6.49 2.82
C HIS A 91 -3.70 -6.67 4.29
N GLY A 92 -3.15 -7.70 4.94
CA GLY A 92 -3.30 -7.91 6.37
C GLY A 92 -2.00 -7.61 7.10
N THR A 93 -2.10 -6.97 8.27
CA THR A 93 -0.97 -6.68 9.15
C THR A 93 -1.43 -6.65 10.60
N LYS A 94 -0.48 -6.49 11.52
CA LYS A 94 -0.72 -6.34 12.96
C LYS A 94 -1.19 -4.92 13.29
N ALA A 95 -1.75 -4.73 14.48
CA ALA A 95 -2.38 -3.47 14.90
C ALA A 95 -1.41 -2.25 14.91
N ASP A 96 -0.13 -2.47 15.21
CA ASP A 96 0.92 -1.45 15.10
C ASP A 96 1.15 -1.03 13.63
N GLY A 97 1.16 -2.00 12.73
CA GLY A 97 1.28 -1.79 11.29
C GLY A 97 0.12 -1.00 10.71
N THR A 98 -1.12 -1.21 11.16
CA THR A 98 -2.28 -0.51 10.60
C THR A 98 -2.21 1.00 10.85
N LYS A 99 -1.91 1.43 12.07
CA LYS A 99 -1.76 2.86 12.40
C LYS A 99 -0.64 3.49 11.57
N GLY A 100 0.51 2.81 11.51
CA GLY A 100 1.66 3.29 10.78
C GLY A 100 1.41 3.47 9.28
N ILE A 101 0.72 2.51 8.65
CA ILE A 101 0.35 2.55 7.22
C ILE A 101 -0.67 3.65 6.94
N VAL A 102 -1.68 3.83 7.80
CA VAL A 102 -2.70 4.89 7.63
C VAL A 102 -2.07 6.28 7.66
N GLU A 103 -1.08 6.50 8.53
CA GLU A 103 -0.41 7.80 8.66
C GLU A 103 0.65 8.05 7.58
N ASN A 104 1.43 7.02 7.23
CA ASN A 104 2.67 7.20 6.46
C ASN A 104 2.71 6.43 5.13
N GLY A 105 1.70 5.63 4.82
CA GLY A 105 1.70 4.74 3.66
C GLY A 105 2.53 3.49 3.87
N PHE A 106 2.75 2.76 2.78
CA PHE A 106 3.54 1.53 2.77
C PHE A 106 5.03 1.87 2.61
N ASP A 107 5.85 1.48 3.58
CA ASP A 107 7.31 1.53 3.50
C ASP A 107 7.97 0.37 4.25
N ASP A 108 9.30 0.34 4.20
CA ASP A 108 10.15 -0.74 4.71
C ASP A 108 10.03 -1.00 6.22
N ARG A 109 9.46 -0.07 6.98
CA ARG A 109 9.13 -0.24 8.40
C ARG A 109 8.00 -1.25 8.60
N PHE A 110 7.13 -1.42 7.59
CA PHE A 110 5.99 -2.33 7.62
C PHE A 110 6.15 -3.54 6.68
N PHE A 111 7.29 -3.68 6.01
CA PHE A 111 7.54 -4.79 5.10
C PHE A 111 7.84 -6.09 5.84
N ASN A 112 7.35 -7.20 5.28
CA ASN A 112 7.77 -8.51 5.71
C ASN A 112 9.18 -8.79 5.18
N ARG A 113 10.18 -8.73 6.06
CA ARG A 113 11.61 -8.91 5.70
C ARG A 113 12.01 -10.35 5.39
N THR A 114 11.17 -11.31 5.76
CA THR A 114 11.43 -12.75 5.58
C THR A 114 10.34 -13.40 4.74
N GLY A 115 9.69 -12.61 3.87
CA GLY A 115 8.64 -13.10 3.00
C GLY A 115 9.17 -14.08 1.95
N ALA A 116 8.32 -15.00 1.51
CA ALA A 116 8.71 -16.07 0.59
C ALA A 116 9.17 -15.55 -0.79
N TRP A 117 8.80 -14.33 -1.17
CA TRP A 117 9.13 -13.69 -2.45
C TRP A 117 10.03 -12.46 -2.27
N GLY A 118 10.71 -12.37 -1.13
CA GLY A 118 11.60 -11.26 -0.77
C GLY A 118 11.04 -10.33 0.31
N ALA A 119 11.83 -9.34 0.67
CA ALA A 119 11.46 -8.28 1.59
C ALA A 119 10.53 -7.27 0.88
N GLY A 120 9.31 -7.11 1.39
CA GLY A 120 8.34 -6.23 0.75
C GLY A 120 6.98 -6.16 1.45
N ALA A 121 6.10 -5.33 0.92
CA ALA A 121 4.67 -5.36 1.23
C ALA A 121 4.00 -6.47 0.39
N TYR A 122 3.18 -7.29 1.05
CA TYR A 122 2.49 -8.41 0.42
C TYR A 122 1.01 -8.11 0.28
N PHE A 123 0.48 -8.39 -0.90
CA PHE A 123 -0.93 -8.18 -1.20
C PHE A 123 -1.54 -9.46 -1.76
N ALA A 124 -2.84 -9.66 -1.54
CA ALA A 124 -3.58 -10.81 -2.04
C ALA A 124 -4.88 -10.38 -2.73
N ASP A 125 -5.24 -11.10 -3.78
CA ASP A 125 -6.55 -11.01 -4.43
C ASP A 125 -7.65 -11.64 -3.56
N ASP A 126 -7.31 -12.70 -2.81
CA ASP A 126 -8.20 -13.37 -1.87
C ASP A 126 -8.06 -12.81 -0.44
N PRO A 127 -9.15 -12.30 0.17
CA PRO A 127 -9.11 -11.75 1.52
C PRO A 127 -8.75 -12.79 2.59
N ARG A 128 -8.98 -14.09 2.35
CA ARG A 128 -8.59 -15.18 3.28
C ARG A 128 -7.09 -15.19 3.54
N LYS A 129 -6.29 -14.95 2.49
CA LYS A 129 -4.83 -14.95 2.59
C LYS A 129 -4.38 -13.80 3.49
N SER A 130 -4.90 -12.60 3.25
CA SER A 130 -4.60 -11.41 4.06
C SER A 130 -5.11 -11.52 5.49
N HIS A 131 -6.29 -12.12 5.70
CA HIS A 131 -6.86 -12.32 7.03
C HIS A 131 -5.94 -13.12 7.95
N GLY A 132 -5.22 -14.13 7.44
CA GLY A 132 -4.24 -14.90 8.21
C GLY A 132 -3.07 -14.09 8.77
N TYR A 133 -2.82 -12.87 8.26
CA TYR A 133 -1.80 -11.95 8.75
C TYR A 133 -2.36 -10.85 9.67
N THR A 134 -3.68 -10.82 9.86
CA THR A 134 -4.31 -9.93 10.83
C THR A 134 -4.21 -10.59 12.21
N ALA A 135 -3.28 -10.13 13.04
CA ALA A 135 -3.19 -10.60 14.42
C ALA A 135 -4.22 -9.83 15.28
N ALA A 136 -5.12 -10.55 15.94
CA ALA A 136 -5.86 -10.01 17.08
C ALA A 136 -5.00 -10.20 18.33
N GLU A 137 -4.55 -9.13 18.97
CA GLU A 137 -3.95 -9.20 20.31
C GLU A 137 -5.07 -9.42 21.32
N GLY A 138 -5.36 -10.69 21.61
CA GLY A 138 -6.36 -11.12 22.58
C GLY A 138 -7.69 -11.55 21.97
N ALA A 139 -8.48 -12.30 22.75
CA ALA A 139 -9.68 -13.02 22.29
C ALA A 139 -10.83 -12.13 21.77
N ASN A 140 -10.75 -10.80 21.94
CA ASN A 140 -11.83 -9.84 21.62
C ASN A 140 -11.38 -8.68 20.72
N GLN A 141 -10.18 -8.73 20.13
CA GLN A 141 -9.73 -7.64 19.26
C GLN A 141 -10.26 -7.80 17.83
N ALA A 142 -10.71 -6.70 17.24
CA ALA A 142 -11.15 -6.68 15.86
C ALA A 142 -9.97 -6.90 14.90
N HIS A 143 -10.17 -7.74 13.89
CA HIS A 143 -9.22 -7.88 12.79
C HIS A 143 -9.35 -6.67 11.86
N VAL A 144 -8.21 -6.07 11.51
CA VAL A 144 -8.14 -4.95 10.58
C VAL A 144 -7.32 -5.36 9.37
N MET A 145 -7.84 -5.08 8.18
CA MET A 145 -7.14 -5.29 6.91
C MET A 145 -7.41 -4.12 5.97
N PHE A 146 -6.54 -3.95 4.99
CA PHE A 146 -6.66 -2.92 3.96
C PHE A 146 -7.14 -3.51 2.65
N TYR A 147 -7.90 -2.71 1.90
CA TYR A 147 -8.19 -2.93 0.50
C TYR A 147 -7.61 -1.76 -0.30
N ASN A 148 -6.60 -2.03 -1.13
CA ASN A 148 -5.68 -1.03 -1.66
C ASN A 148 -5.72 -1.00 -3.18
N LYS A 149 -5.52 0.18 -3.79
CA LYS A 149 -5.05 0.25 -5.17
C LYS A 149 -3.54 0.03 -5.19
N VAL A 150 -3.07 -0.92 -6.00
CA VAL A 150 -1.66 -1.33 -6.09
C VAL A 150 -1.24 -1.32 -7.54
N THR A 151 -0.19 -0.56 -7.88
CA THR A 151 0.39 -0.53 -9.23
C THR A 151 1.48 -1.58 -9.35
N LEU A 152 1.19 -2.68 -10.03
CA LEU A 152 2.16 -3.77 -10.21
C LEU A 152 3.19 -3.45 -11.31
N GLY A 153 2.83 -2.57 -12.25
CA GLY A 153 3.63 -2.36 -13.45
C GLY A 153 3.93 -3.66 -14.18
N LYS A 154 5.16 -3.77 -14.66
CA LYS A 154 5.72 -5.01 -15.20
C LYS A 154 6.09 -5.98 -14.07
N GLU A 155 5.37 -7.10 -14.00
CA GLU A 155 5.47 -8.13 -12.96
C GLU A 155 6.44 -9.27 -13.33
N SER A 156 7.20 -9.76 -12.35
CA SER A 156 7.98 -10.98 -12.43
C SER A 156 7.19 -12.14 -11.83
N VAL A 157 6.84 -13.13 -12.66
CA VAL A 157 6.13 -14.32 -12.18
C VAL A 157 7.13 -15.33 -11.65
N LYS A 158 6.96 -15.77 -10.40
CA LYS A 158 7.82 -16.75 -9.75
C LYS A 158 7.02 -18.00 -9.38
N GLY A 159 7.59 -19.17 -9.69
CA GLY A 159 7.00 -20.47 -9.35
C GLY A 159 7.54 -21.10 -8.05
N GLN A 160 8.62 -20.55 -7.49
CA GLN A 160 9.30 -21.09 -6.30
C GLN A 160 9.86 -19.97 -5.43
N ALA A 161 9.70 -20.10 -4.11
CA ALA A 161 10.09 -19.09 -3.13
C ALA A 161 11.55 -18.64 -3.30
N GLU A 162 11.77 -17.33 -3.21
CA GLU A 162 13.05 -16.66 -3.28
C GLU A 162 13.06 -15.53 -2.23
N ASN A 163 13.45 -15.87 -1.01
CA ASN A 163 13.31 -15.00 0.16
C ASN A 163 14.45 -13.99 0.36
N ASN A 164 15.50 -14.07 -0.44
CA ASN A 164 16.69 -13.20 -0.37
C ASN A 164 16.57 -11.94 -1.23
N LEU A 165 15.46 -11.74 -1.97
CA LEU A 165 15.22 -10.53 -2.73
C LEU A 165 14.94 -9.35 -1.77
N VAL A 166 15.55 -8.21 -2.05
CA VAL A 166 15.31 -6.93 -1.32
C VAL A 166 14.67 -5.86 -2.22
N ALA A 167 14.47 -6.20 -3.48
CA ALA A 167 13.82 -5.38 -4.50
C ALA A 167 13.32 -6.30 -5.63
N ALA A 168 12.44 -5.77 -6.49
CA ALA A 168 12.01 -6.48 -7.69
C ALA A 168 13.23 -6.84 -8.58
N PRO A 169 13.20 -7.99 -9.29
CA PRO A 169 14.25 -8.35 -10.22
C PRO A 169 14.48 -7.26 -11.29
N LYS A 170 15.71 -7.16 -11.79
CA LYS A 170 16.08 -6.13 -12.78
C LYS A 170 15.11 -6.13 -13.99
N GLY A 171 14.52 -4.97 -14.26
CA GLY A 171 13.59 -4.77 -15.39
C GLY A 171 12.13 -5.14 -15.08
N PHE A 172 11.80 -5.32 -13.80
CA PHE A 172 10.45 -5.50 -13.26
C PHE A 172 10.21 -4.50 -12.12
N HIS A 173 8.93 -4.21 -11.85
CA HIS A 173 8.50 -3.32 -10.77
C HIS A 173 8.04 -4.10 -9.53
N SER A 174 7.52 -5.31 -9.73
CA SER A 174 7.04 -6.23 -8.69
C SER A 174 7.46 -7.67 -8.98
#